data_AF-A0A653VBU4-F1
#
_entry.id   AF-A0A653VBU4-F1
#
_cell.length_a   1.000
_cell.length_b   1.000
_cell.length_c   1.000
_cell.angle_alpha   90.00
_cell.angle_beta   90.00
_cell.angle_gamma   90.00
#
_symmetry.space_group_name_H-M   'P 1'
#
loop_
_entity.id
_entity.type
_entity.pdbx_description
1 polymer ?
#
loop_
_entity_poly.entity_id
_entity_poly.type
_entity_poly.pdbx_seq_one_letter_code
_entity_poly.pdbx_strand_id
1 'polypeptide(L)'
;MPLLLSLNALYVVALVAHMFRNNKELADDKEHRSKQPTDNYQAHMSLNYSEPRMNHLEQLTAEWYEFRGYFVRRNVQVGRRLKGGYECELDVVAFCPNRQHLVHVEPSMDANTWAVREARYAKKFSAGKKYIRDVFKGIELPNHIEQIALLGFASNANVKELAGGKIVTSAQFLQEITSEIGGLKISSSAIPEQYPLLRTIQFAYQHRKAAGWH
;
A
#
# COMPACT_ATOMS: atom_id res chain seq x y z
N MET A 1 33.59 49.55 36.87
CA MET A 1 32.49 49.45 37.87
C MET A 1 31.27 50.20 37.34
N PRO A 2 30.04 49.73 37.56
CA PRO A 2 29.29 48.82 36.69
C PRO A 2 28.09 49.48 35.98
N LEU A 3 27.68 48.97 34.82
CA LEU A 3 26.32 49.09 34.26
C LEU A 3 26.25 48.28 32.97
N LEU A 4 25.77 47.03 33.05
CA LEU A 4 25.24 46.24 31.90
C LEU A 4 24.64 44.92 32.42
N LEU A 5 23.56 45.04 33.19
CA LEU A 5 22.69 43.93 33.59
C LEU A 5 21.25 44.49 33.65
N SER A 6 20.58 44.66 32.50
CA SER A 6 19.12 44.94 32.56
C SER A 6 18.26 44.64 31.33
N LEU A 7 18.74 44.03 30.23
CA LEU A 7 17.87 43.79 29.07
C LEU A 7 17.33 42.36 28.89
N ASN A 8 17.98 41.32 29.44
CA ASN A 8 17.54 39.94 29.21
C ASN A 8 16.42 39.46 30.14
N ALA A 9 16.27 40.05 31.34
CA ALA A 9 15.24 39.62 32.29
C ALA A 9 13.83 40.09 31.91
N LEU A 10 13.68 41.31 31.37
CA LEU A 10 12.38 41.83 30.97
C LEU A 10 11.79 41.09 29.76
N TYR A 11 12.63 40.66 28.82
CA TYR A 11 12.17 39.98 27.61
C TYR A 11 11.60 38.58 27.92
N VAL A 12 12.23 37.86 28.84
CA VAL A 12 11.77 36.52 29.26
C VAL A 12 10.46 36.61 30.04
N VAL A 13 10.28 37.61 30.91
CA VAL A 13 9.03 37.82 31.65
C VAL A 13 7.88 38.21 30.71
N ALA A 14 8.14 39.02 29.69
CA ALA A 14 7.13 39.38 28.69
C ALA A 14 6.69 38.18 27.83
N LEU A 15 7.62 37.31 27.44
CA LEU A 15 7.32 36.12 26.65
C LEU A 15 6.47 35.10 27.45
N VAL A 16 6.83 34.89 28.72
CA VAL A 16 6.08 33.98 29.60
C VAL A 16 4.68 34.53 29.90
N ALA A 17 4.53 35.84 30.13
CA ALA A 17 3.22 36.46 30.34
C ALA A 17 2.32 36.48 29.08
N HIS A 18 2.89 36.41 27.87
CA HIS A 18 2.13 36.26 26.63
C HIS A 18 1.65 34.82 26.45
N MET A 19 2.51 33.82 26.74
CA MET A 19 2.15 32.40 26.66
C MET A 19 1.04 32.01 27.66
N PHE A 20 1.04 32.58 28.87
CA PHE A 20 -0.03 32.31 29.85
C PHE A 20 -1.35 33.04 29.55
N ARG A 21 -1.34 34.14 28.80
CA ARG A 21 -2.57 34.84 28.36
C ARG A 21 -3.31 34.05 27.27
N ASN A 22 -2.59 33.50 26.30
CA ASN A 22 -3.21 32.75 25.19
C ASN A 22 -3.83 31.41 25.66
N ASN A 23 -3.35 30.83 26.76
CA ASN A 23 -3.94 29.61 27.33
C ASN A 23 -5.25 29.84 28.10
N LYS A 24 -5.56 31.07 28.52
CA LYS A 24 -6.86 31.39 29.15
C LYS A 24 -7.96 31.61 28.10
N GLU A 25 -7.67 32.25 26.98
CA GLU A 25 -8.64 32.41 25.88
C GLU A 25 -9.06 31.07 25.25
N LEU A 26 -8.14 30.09 25.19
CA LEU A 26 -8.44 28.72 24.73
C LEU A 26 -9.28 27.89 25.72
N ALA A 27 -9.37 28.31 26.98
CA ALA A 27 -10.15 27.63 28.01
C ALA A 27 -11.60 28.13 28.07
N ASP A 28 -11.84 29.44 27.87
CA ASP A 28 -13.18 30.03 27.89
C ASP A 28 -13.98 29.73 26.60
N ASP A 29 -13.32 29.48 25.46
CA ASP A 29 -13.98 29.16 24.19
C ASP A 29 -14.55 27.71 24.15
N LYS A 30 -14.20 26.88 25.14
CA LYS A 30 -14.70 25.49 25.25
C LYS A 30 -16.04 25.37 25.96
N GLU A 31 -16.51 26.41 26.65
CA GLU A 31 -17.75 26.34 27.44
C GLU A 31 -19.00 26.82 26.68
N HIS A 32 -18.84 27.39 25.47
CA HIS A 32 -19.96 27.94 24.69
C HIS A 32 -20.22 27.32 23.31
N ARG A 33 -19.67 26.14 23.03
CA ARG A 33 -19.96 25.39 21.79
C ARG A 33 -20.59 24.03 22.06
N SER A 34 -21.64 24.02 22.88
CA SER A 34 -22.59 22.90 22.91
C SER A 34 -23.76 23.20 21.97
N LYS A 35 -24.14 22.20 21.16
CA LYS A 35 -25.28 22.15 20.22
C LYS A 35 -25.00 22.66 18.80
N GLN A 36 -24.25 21.88 18.03
CA GLN A 36 -24.49 21.72 16.59
C GLN A 36 -24.63 20.23 16.26
N PRO A 37 -25.53 19.83 15.34
CA PRO A 37 -25.85 18.43 15.11
C PRO A 37 -24.70 17.74 14.38
N THR A 38 -24.08 16.76 15.03
CA THR A 38 -22.92 16.01 14.53
C THR A 38 -23.25 14.99 13.43
N ASP A 39 -24.53 14.85 13.06
CA ASP A 39 -24.97 13.73 12.22
C ASP A 39 -24.87 14.00 10.71
N ASN A 40 -24.74 15.27 10.28
CA ASN A 40 -24.70 15.60 8.84
C ASN A 40 -23.30 15.68 8.21
N TYR A 41 -22.22 15.84 8.99
CA TYR A 41 -20.87 15.87 8.42
C TYR A 41 -20.36 14.48 8.02
N GLN A 42 -20.81 13.41 8.68
CA GLN A 42 -20.47 12.04 8.28
C GLN A 42 -21.29 11.53 7.08
N ALA A 43 -22.50 12.05 6.87
CA ALA A 43 -23.39 11.65 5.77
C ALA A 43 -22.96 12.23 4.40
N HIS A 44 -22.29 13.39 4.37
CA HIS A 44 -21.84 14.00 3.11
C HIS A 44 -20.49 13.45 2.60
N MET A 45 -19.69 12.81 3.46
CA MET A 45 -18.41 12.21 3.07
C MET A 45 -18.55 10.76 2.55
N SER A 46 -19.69 10.13 2.76
CA SER A 46 -19.95 8.72 2.40
C SER A 46 -20.50 8.54 0.97
N LEU A 47 -20.68 9.62 0.21
CA LEU A 47 -21.39 9.56 -1.07
C LEU A 47 -20.56 9.68 -2.34
N ASN A 48 -19.22 9.88 -2.34
CA ASN A 48 -18.51 9.95 -3.63
C ASN A 48 -17.02 9.56 -3.76
N TYR A 49 -16.31 9.07 -2.74
CA TYR A 49 -15.01 8.41 -2.96
C TYR A 49 -14.80 7.32 -1.91
N SER A 50 -15.26 6.10 -2.18
CA SER A 50 -14.62 4.93 -1.59
C SER A 50 -13.29 4.75 -2.33
N GLU A 51 -12.26 5.48 -1.91
CA GLU A 51 -10.89 5.10 -2.25
C GLU A 51 -10.78 3.58 -2.01
N PRO A 52 -10.49 2.76 -3.03
CA PRO A 52 -10.30 1.33 -2.82
C PRO A 52 -9.28 1.20 -1.71
N ARG A 53 -9.64 0.51 -0.62
CA ARG A 53 -8.70 0.24 0.47
C ARG A 53 -7.64 -0.72 -0.06
N MET A 54 -6.65 -0.19 -0.78
CA MET A 54 -5.48 -0.95 -1.18
C MET A 54 -4.71 -1.30 0.07
N ASN A 55 -4.52 -2.59 0.30
CA ASN A 55 -3.65 -3.01 1.38
C ASN A 55 -2.18 -2.72 1.01
N HIS A 56 -1.30 -2.64 2.01
CA HIS A 56 0.12 -2.30 1.78
C HIS A 56 0.81 -3.25 0.77
N LEU A 57 0.55 -4.56 0.83
CA LEU A 57 1.14 -5.53 -0.08
C LEU A 57 0.58 -5.39 -1.51
N GLU A 58 -0.71 -5.09 -1.68
CA GLU A 58 -1.29 -4.79 -3.00
C GLU A 58 -0.65 -3.55 -3.63
N GLN A 59 -0.50 -2.47 -2.85
CA GLN A 59 0.17 -1.25 -3.28
C GLN A 59 1.61 -1.59 -3.71
N LEU A 60 2.39 -2.24 -2.85
CA LEU A 60 3.79 -2.59 -3.14
C LEU A 60 3.92 -3.51 -4.35
N THR A 61 3.03 -4.51 -4.45
CA THR A 61 3.01 -5.45 -5.57
C THR A 61 2.81 -4.73 -6.89
N ALA A 62 1.80 -3.89 -6.97
CA ALA A 62 1.50 -3.23 -8.22
C ALA A 62 2.53 -2.13 -8.55
N GLU A 63 3.10 -1.41 -7.57
CA GLU A 63 4.27 -0.54 -7.83
C GLU A 63 5.45 -1.35 -8.40
N TRP A 64 5.74 -2.53 -7.84
CA TRP A 64 6.82 -3.41 -8.33
C TRP A 64 6.63 -3.82 -9.79
N TYR A 65 5.43 -4.29 -10.14
CA TYR A 65 5.12 -4.69 -11.51
C TYR A 65 5.10 -3.48 -12.46
N GLU A 66 4.53 -2.33 -12.07
CA GLU A 66 4.55 -1.11 -12.89
C GLU A 66 5.98 -0.61 -13.14
N PHE A 67 6.82 -0.56 -12.10
CA PHE A 67 8.23 -0.17 -12.21
C PHE A 67 9.00 -1.08 -13.18
N ARG A 68 8.65 -2.37 -13.23
CA ARG A 68 9.23 -3.34 -14.17
C ARG A 68 8.64 -3.30 -15.58
N GLY A 69 7.77 -2.35 -15.88
CA GLY A 69 7.18 -2.16 -17.22
C GLY A 69 6.00 -3.07 -17.52
N TYR A 70 5.24 -3.50 -16.50
CA TYR A 70 3.95 -4.15 -16.71
C TYR A 70 2.83 -3.11 -16.79
N PHE A 71 1.82 -3.39 -17.59
CA PHE A 71 0.50 -2.78 -17.46
C PHE A 71 -0.21 -3.45 -16.30
N VAL A 72 -0.55 -2.67 -15.27
CA VAL A 72 -1.15 -3.19 -14.04
C VAL A 72 -2.59 -2.70 -13.90
N ARG A 73 -3.46 -3.63 -13.48
CA ARG A 73 -4.84 -3.37 -13.07
C ARG A 73 -5.00 -3.88 -11.65
N ARG A 74 -5.56 -3.04 -10.79
CA ARG A 74 -5.79 -3.29 -9.36
C ARG A 74 -7.28 -3.42 -9.10
N ASN A 75 -7.67 -4.24 -8.12
CA ASN A 75 -9.03 -4.37 -7.60
C ASN A 75 -10.08 -4.53 -8.72
N VAL A 76 -9.81 -5.48 -9.62
CA VAL A 76 -10.56 -5.64 -10.87
C VAL A 76 -11.79 -6.50 -10.62
N GLN A 77 -12.96 -5.89 -10.70
CA GLN A 77 -14.22 -6.63 -10.66
C GLN A 77 -14.42 -7.43 -11.97
N VAL A 78 -14.59 -8.75 -11.86
CA VAL A 78 -14.66 -9.69 -13.00
C VAL A 78 -15.90 -10.58 -12.95
N GLY A 79 -16.31 -11.07 -14.12
CA GLY A 79 -17.51 -11.92 -14.25
C GLY A 79 -18.80 -11.17 -13.93
N ARG A 80 -19.07 -10.09 -14.67
CA ARG A 80 -20.29 -9.28 -14.49
C ARG A 80 -21.54 -10.16 -14.67
N ARG A 81 -22.47 -10.08 -13.72
CA ARG A 81 -23.68 -10.93 -13.70
C ARG A 81 -24.89 -10.20 -14.29
N LEU A 82 -25.86 -10.97 -14.81
CA LEU A 82 -27.08 -10.43 -15.44
C LEU A 82 -27.90 -9.53 -14.51
N LYS A 83 -27.99 -9.88 -13.22
CA LYS A 83 -28.73 -9.12 -12.21
C LYS A 83 -27.90 -8.01 -11.54
N GLY A 84 -26.75 -7.66 -12.12
CA GLY A 84 -25.79 -6.75 -11.52
C GLY A 84 -24.78 -7.44 -10.60
N GLY A 85 -23.75 -6.69 -10.21
CA GLY A 85 -22.61 -7.21 -9.46
C GLY A 85 -21.67 -8.07 -10.29
N TYR A 86 -20.67 -8.62 -9.59
CA TYR A 86 -19.56 -9.35 -10.19
C TYR A 86 -19.35 -10.69 -9.48
N GLU A 87 -18.73 -11.64 -10.17
CA GLU A 87 -18.41 -12.95 -9.62
C GLU A 87 -17.29 -12.87 -8.58
N CYS A 88 -16.30 -12.04 -8.89
CA CYS A 88 -15.10 -11.89 -8.08
C CYS A 88 -14.48 -10.51 -8.27
N GLU A 89 -13.57 -10.17 -7.38
CA GLU A 89 -12.63 -9.07 -7.53
C GLU A 89 -11.23 -9.69 -7.52
N LEU A 90 -10.36 -9.29 -8.45
CA LEU A 90 -8.96 -9.73 -8.52
C LEU A 90 -8.07 -8.60 -8.00
N ASP A 91 -7.13 -8.92 -7.11
CA ASP A 91 -6.39 -7.88 -6.37
C ASP A 91 -5.39 -7.16 -7.28
N VAL A 92 -4.43 -7.89 -7.85
CA VAL A 92 -3.46 -7.35 -8.80
C VAL A 92 -3.34 -8.26 -10.02
N VAL A 93 -3.53 -7.66 -11.19
CA VAL A 93 -3.33 -8.31 -12.48
C VAL A 93 -2.34 -7.49 -13.29
N ALA A 94 -1.29 -8.12 -13.80
CA ALA A 94 -0.21 -7.45 -14.49
C ALA A 94 0.13 -8.14 -15.81
N PHE A 95 0.30 -7.37 -16.89
CA PHE A 95 0.74 -7.89 -18.18
C PHE A 95 1.97 -7.14 -18.71
N CYS A 96 3.02 -7.87 -19.09
CA CYS A 96 4.19 -7.32 -19.74
C CYS A 96 4.29 -7.86 -21.19
N PRO A 97 4.08 -7.02 -22.22
CA PRO A 97 4.07 -7.47 -23.61
C PRO A 97 5.46 -7.96 -24.07
N ASN A 98 6.53 -7.29 -23.64
CA ASN A 98 7.89 -7.63 -24.07
C ASN A 98 8.36 -9.00 -23.54
N ARG A 99 7.83 -9.42 -22.38
CA ARG A 99 8.14 -10.73 -21.78
C ARG A 99 7.06 -11.78 -22.06
N GLN A 100 5.98 -11.41 -22.76
CA GLN A 100 4.78 -12.25 -22.91
C GLN A 100 4.35 -12.87 -21.58
N HIS A 101 4.31 -12.03 -20.54
CA HIS A 101 4.09 -12.49 -19.16
C HIS A 101 2.82 -11.88 -18.57
N LEU A 102 1.88 -12.75 -18.22
CA LEU A 102 0.62 -12.41 -17.57
C LEU A 102 0.60 -12.99 -16.15
N VAL A 103 0.42 -12.12 -15.17
CA VAL A 103 0.47 -12.46 -13.76
C VAL A 103 -0.82 -12.05 -13.07
N HIS A 104 -1.29 -12.92 -12.19
CA HIS A 104 -2.38 -12.67 -11.26
C HIS A 104 -1.84 -12.88 -9.83
N VAL A 105 -1.75 -11.79 -9.06
CA VAL A 105 -1.27 -11.82 -7.68
C VAL A 105 -2.43 -11.52 -6.73
N GLU A 106 -2.54 -12.33 -5.69
CA GLU A 106 -3.48 -12.15 -4.58
C GLU A 106 -2.66 -11.98 -3.29
N PRO A 107 -2.39 -10.73 -2.87
CA PRO A 107 -1.65 -10.45 -1.65
C PRO A 107 -2.54 -10.52 -0.40
N SER A 108 -2.05 -11.13 0.67
CA SER A 108 -2.78 -11.18 1.94
C SER A 108 -1.86 -11.09 3.16
N MET A 109 -2.33 -10.34 4.16
CA MET A 109 -1.78 -10.28 5.52
C MET A 109 -2.60 -11.15 6.49
N ASP A 110 -3.44 -12.06 6.02
CA ASP A 110 -4.17 -12.97 6.90
C ASP A 110 -3.24 -14.00 7.55
N ALA A 111 -3.63 -14.49 8.73
CA ALA A 111 -2.99 -15.62 9.42
C ALA A 111 -3.93 -16.84 9.50
N ASN A 112 -4.83 -16.99 8.51
CA ASN A 112 -5.81 -18.07 8.51
C ASN A 112 -5.15 -19.44 8.34
N THR A 113 -5.90 -20.49 8.68
CA THR A 113 -5.48 -21.86 8.41
C THR A 113 -5.30 -22.10 6.91
N TRP A 114 -4.44 -23.05 6.55
CA TRP A 114 -4.22 -23.43 5.15
C TRP A 114 -5.50 -23.84 4.43
N ALA A 115 -6.42 -24.56 5.09
CA ALA A 115 -7.69 -24.94 4.49
C ALA A 115 -8.57 -23.73 4.13
N VAL A 116 -8.62 -22.70 4.98
CA VAL A 116 -9.36 -21.47 4.71
C VAL A 116 -8.71 -20.69 3.57
N ARG A 117 -7.37 -20.62 3.56
CA ARG A 117 -6.61 -20.00 2.46
C ARG A 117 -6.88 -20.72 1.15
N GLU A 118 -6.77 -22.05 1.11
CA GLU A 118 -7.00 -22.87 -0.08
C GLU A 118 -8.37 -22.56 -0.70
N ALA A 119 -9.43 -22.56 0.11
CA ALA A 119 -10.78 -22.24 -0.37
C ALA A 119 -10.91 -20.80 -0.92
N ARG A 120 -10.30 -19.82 -0.25
CA ARG A 120 -10.35 -18.40 -0.67
C ARG A 120 -9.60 -18.18 -1.99
N TYR A 121 -8.39 -18.70 -2.08
CA TYR A 121 -7.54 -18.54 -3.25
C TYR A 121 -8.06 -19.36 -4.43
N ALA A 122 -8.66 -20.53 -4.19
CA ALA A 122 -9.31 -21.31 -5.26
C ALA A 122 -10.40 -20.50 -5.96
N LYS A 123 -11.21 -19.74 -5.22
CA LYS A 123 -12.21 -18.84 -5.79
C LYS A 123 -11.57 -17.74 -6.65
N LYS A 124 -10.59 -17.02 -6.09
CA LYS A 124 -9.89 -15.91 -6.77
C LYS A 124 -9.17 -16.40 -8.03
N PHE A 125 -8.37 -17.46 -7.92
CA PHE A 125 -7.60 -18.02 -9.02
C PHE A 125 -8.46 -18.65 -10.10
N SER A 126 -9.56 -19.32 -9.76
CA SER A 126 -10.50 -19.83 -10.77
C SER A 126 -11.17 -18.68 -11.54
N ALA A 127 -11.56 -17.61 -10.84
CA ALA A 127 -12.10 -16.42 -11.50
C ALA A 127 -11.05 -15.73 -12.38
N GLY A 128 -9.80 -15.65 -11.92
CA GLY A 128 -8.67 -15.16 -12.72
C GLY A 128 -8.50 -15.93 -14.02
N LYS A 129 -8.40 -17.27 -13.96
CA LYS A 129 -8.31 -18.13 -15.16
C LYS A 129 -9.45 -17.89 -16.14
N LYS A 130 -10.66 -17.65 -15.63
CA LYS A 130 -11.87 -17.48 -16.45
C LYS A 130 -11.98 -16.11 -17.10
N TYR A 131 -11.60 -15.04 -16.39
CA TYR A 131 -11.97 -13.67 -16.79
C TYR A 131 -10.81 -12.70 -16.99
N ILE A 132 -9.57 -13.05 -16.64
CA ILE A 132 -8.43 -12.11 -16.74
C ILE A 132 -8.22 -11.58 -18.17
N ARG A 133 -8.60 -12.38 -19.18
CA ARG A 133 -8.49 -11.98 -20.59
C ARG A 133 -9.39 -10.80 -20.94
N ASP A 134 -10.55 -10.68 -20.30
CA ASP A 134 -11.48 -9.56 -20.52
C ASP A 134 -10.92 -8.24 -19.95
N VAL A 135 -10.00 -8.33 -18.97
CA VAL A 135 -9.38 -7.16 -18.32
C VAL A 135 -8.48 -6.38 -19.28
N PHE A 136 -7.84 -7.09 -20.23
CA PHE A 136 -6.97 -6.52 -21.27
C PHE A 136 -7.54 -6.74 -22.67
N LYS A 137 -8.87 -6.63 -22.81
CA LYS A 137 -9.54 -6.81 -24.10
C LYS A 137 -8.90 -5.93 -25.18
N GLY A 138 -8.59 -6.54 -26.32
CA GLY A 138 -7.92 -5.87 -27.45
C GLY A 138 -6.39 -6.03 -27.45
N ILE A 139 -5.83 -6.71 -26.45
CA ILE A 139 -4.41 -7.04 -26.38
C ILE A 139 -4.25 -8.55 -26.52
N GLU A 140 -3.27 -9.00 -27.31
CA GLU A 140 -2.90 -10.41 -27.37
C GLU A 140 -2.19 -10.82 -26.08
N LEU A 141 -2.73 -11.84 -25.41
CA LEU A 141 -2.25 -12.32 -24.11
C LEU A 141 -1.70 -13.74 -24.22
N PRO A 142 -0.62 -14.06 -23.48
CA PRO A 142 -0.12 -15.42 -23.38
C PRO A 142 -1.18 -16.36 -22.81
N ASN A 143 -1.05 -17.66 -23.13
CA ASN A 143 -1.98 -18.68 -22.62
C ASN A 143 -1.78 -18.99 -21.14
N HIS A 144 -0.54 -18.86 -20.67
CA HIS A 144 -0.21 -19.11 -19.28
C HIS A 144 -0.45 -17.86 -18.43
N ILE A 145 -1.15 -18.04 -17.31
CA ILE A 145 -1.32 -17.05 -16.27
C ILE A 145 -0.51 -17.55 -15.07
N GLU A 146 0.53 -16.81 -14.69
CA GLU A 146 1.24 -17.07 -13.44
C GLU A 146 0.35 -16.60 -12.28
N GLN A 147 -0.02 -17.52 -11.38
CA GLN A 147 -0.86 -17.21 -10.22
C GLN A 147 -0.04 -17.25 -8.95
N ILE A 148 -0.09 -16.17 -8.17
CA ILE A 148 0.77 -15.95 -7.02
C ILE A 148 -0.08 -15.65 -5.79
N ALA A 149 0.07 -16.47 -4.76
CA ALA A 149 -0.40 -16.16 -3.42
C ALA A 149 0.73 -15.45 -2.66
N LEU A 150 0.64 -14.12 -2.51
CA LEU A 150 1.64 -13.33 -1.81
C LEU A 150 1.27 -13.20 -0.33
N LEU A 151 1.94 -13.96 0.53
CA LEU A 151 1.55 -14.10 1.93
C LEU A 151 2.47 -13.31 2.88
N GLY A 152 1.89 -12.40 3.64
CA GLY A 152 2.58 -11.64 4.69
C GLY A 152 2.96 -12.48 5.91
N PHE A 153 2.07 -13.39 6.33
CA PHE A 153 2.29 -14.31 7.44
C PHE A 153 2.24 -15.76 6.95
N ALA A 154 3.35 -16.25 6.40
CA ALA A 154 3.49 -17.65 6.06
C ALA A 154 4.97 -18.05 6.01
N SER A 155 5.20 -19.36 6.16
CA SER A 155 6.41 -20.02 5.67
C SER A 155 6.02 -20.89 4.49
N ASN A 156 6.83 -20.88 3.44
CA ASN A 156 6.69 -21.81 2.33
C ASN A 156 7.67 -22.99 2.44
N ALA A 157 8.20 -23.29 3.62
CA ALA A 157 9.11 -24.42 3.80
C ALA A 157 8.45 -25.75 3.38
N ASN A 158 7.22 -25.97 3.83
CA ASN A 158 6.48 -27.23 3.65
C ASN A 158 5.33 -27.15 2.64
N VAL A 159 4.78 -25.96 2.40
CA VAL A 159 3.68 -25.73 1.44
C VAL A 159 4.20 -24.79 0.37
N LYS A 160 4.22 -25.23 -0.88
CA LYS A 160 4.78 -24.48 -2.02
C LYS A 160 3.71 -23.86 -2.90
N GLU A 161 2.50 -24.42 -2.86
CA GLU A 161 1.38 -24.01 -3.70
C GLU A 161 0.12 -23.83 -2.85
N LEU A 162 -0.77 -22.96 -3.34
CA LEU A 162 -2.07 -22.69 -2.75
C LEU A 162 -3.07 -22.58 -3.90
N ALA A 163 -4.08 -23.45 -3.93
CA ALA A 163 -5.06 -23.52 -5.01
C ALA A 163 -4.44 -23.62 -6.43
N GLY A 164 -3.30 -24.28 -6.53
CA GLY A 164 -2.52 -24.44 -7.77
C GLY A 164 -1.75 -23.18 -8.22
N GLY A 165 -1.73 -22.12 -7.42
CA GLY A 165 -0.82 -20.98 -7.60
C GLY A 165 0.41 -21.09 -6.72
N LYS A 166 1.51 -20.46 -7.11
CA LYS A 166 2.76 -20.45 -6.32
C LYS A 166 2.60 -19.60 -5.06
N ILE A 167 3.19 -20.04 -3.95
CA ILE A 167 3.29 -19.23 -2.74
C ILE A 167 4.58 -18.40 -2.78
N VAL A 168 4.44 -17.10 -2.61
CA VAL A 168 5.55 -16.17 -2.38
C VAL A 168 5.34 -15.53 -1.01
N THR A 169 6.34 -15.56 -0.13
CA THR A 169 6.26 -14.83 1.14
C THR A 169 6.64 -13.37 0.95
N SER A 170 6.17 -12.49 1.84
CA SER A 170 6.60 -11.09 1.86
C SER A 170 8.12 -10.94 1.93
N ALA A 171 8.82 -11.81 2.67
CA ALA A 171 10.27 -11.84 2.74
C ALA A 171 10.92 -12.16 1.38
N GLN A 172 10.42 -13.18 0.67
CA GLN A 172 10.90 -13.51 -0.67
C GLN A 172 10.62 -12.39 -1.68
N PHE A 173 9.45 -11.75 -1.56
CA PHE A 173 9.08 -10.64 -2.43
C PHE A 173 9.97 -9.41 -2.21
N LEU A 174 10.24 -9.06 -0.95
CA LEU A 174 11.20 -8.02 -0.60
C LEU A 174 12.62 -8.37 -1.04
N GLN A 175 13.01 -9.65 -0.97
CA GLN A 175 14.30 -10.11 -1.49
C GLN A 175 14.39 -9.91 -3.02
N GLU A 176 13.35 -10.27 -3.77
CA GLU A 176 13.28 -10.02 -5.22
C GLU A 176 13.44 -8.53 -5.52
N ILE A 177 12.61 -7.68 -4.91
CA ILE A 177 12.67 -6.23 -5.07
C ILE A 177 14.09 -5.71 -4.78
N THR A 178 14.63 -6.03 -3.60
CA THR A 178 15.92 -5.49 -3.15
C THR A 178 17.11 -6.05 -3.94
N SER A 179 17.01 -7.24 -4.51
CA SER A 179 18.03 -7.79 -5.40
C SER A 179 18.15 -7.01 -6.72
N GLU A 180 17.04 -6.49 -7.25
CA GLU A 180 17.03 -5.69 -8.47
C GLU A 180 17.33 -4.21 -8.18
N ILE A 181 16.70 -3.62 -7.16
CA ILE A 181 16.85 -2.17 -6.90
C ILE A 181 18.06 -1.84 -6.02
N GLY A 182 18.67 -2.83 -5.35
CA GLY A 182 19.74 -2.61 -4.39
C GLY A 182 21.03 -2.03 -4.99
N GLY A 183 21.22 -2.18 -6.31
CA GLY A 183 22.32 -1.56 -7.06
C GLY A 183 22.04 -0.13 -7.54
N LEU A 184 20.78 0.32 -7.47
CA LEU A 184 20.37 1.65 -7.95
C LEU A 184 20.67 2.69 -6.87
N LYS A 185 21.64 3.56 -7.14
CA LYS A 185 21.99 4.66 -6.23
C LYS A 185 20.94 5.76 -6.31
N ILE A 186 20.47 6.24 -5.16
CA ILE A 186 19.54 7.39 -5.07
C ILE A 186 20.10 8.62 -5.80
N SER A 187 21.42 8.84 -5.77
CA SER A 187 22.05 10.02 -6.38
C SER A 187 22.06 10.02 -7.92
N SER A 188 21.85 8.88 -8.58
CA SER A 188 21.94 8.75 -10.05
C SER A 188 20.79 7.98 -10.68
N SER A 189 20.02 7.24 -9.89
CA SER A 189 19.02 6.28 -10.34
C SER A 189 17.92 6.12 -9.28
N ALA A 190 17.39 7.25 -8.80
CA ALA A 190 16.30 7.24 -7.84
C ALA A 190 15.03 6.62 -8.45
N ILE A 191 14.36 5.74 -7.71
CA ILE A 191 13.04 5.23 -8.09
C ILE A 191 12.06 6.41 -8.18
N PRO A 192 11.31 6.60 -9.28
CA PRO A 192 10.39 7.71 -9.45
C PRO A 192 9.41 7.90 -8.28
N GLU A 193 9.03 9.14 -7.98
CA GLU A 193 8.16 9.48 -6.84
C GLU A 193 6.76 8.86 -6.91
N GLN A 194 6.30 8.53 -8.11
CA GLN A 194 5.04 7.81 -8.32
C GLN A 194 5.03 6.38 -7.72
N TYR A 195 6.19 5.84 -7.33
CA TYR A 195 6.32 4.55 -6.65
C TYR A 195 6.81 4.74 -5.20
N PRO A 196 5.98 5.32 -4.33
CA PRO A 196 6.41 5.74 -3.00
C PRO A 196 6.89 4.59 -2.11
N LEU A 197 6.28 3.40 -2.18
CA LEU A 197 6.72 2.26 -1.38
C LEU A 197 8.05 1.71 -1.88
N LEU A 198 8.20 1.55 -3.20
CA LEU A 198 9.48 1.11 -3.78
C LEU A 198 10.60 2.12 -3.49
N ARG A 199 10.32 3.42 -3.63
CA ARG A 199 11.29 4.47 -3.31
C ARG A 199 11.67 4.40 -1.83
N THR A 200 10.72 4.20 -0.94
CA THR A 200 11.00 4.00 0.50
C THR A 200 11.92 2.80 0.73
N ILE A 201 11.68 1.67 0.05
CA ILE A 201 12.56 0.49 0.12
C ILE A 201 13.96 0.83 -0.40
N GLN A 202 14.11 1.59 -1.49
CA GLN A 202 15.42 2.04 -1.98
C GLN A 202 16.18 2.84 -0.92
N PHE A 203 15.53 3.82 -0.29
CA PHE A 203 16.12 4.61 0.80
C PHE A 203 16.53 3.73 1.97
N ALA A 204 15.60 2.92 2.48
CA ALA A 204 15.83 2.01 3.59
C ALA A 204 16.99 1.05 3.29
N TYR A 205 17.02 0.45 2.11
CA TYR A 205 18.06 -0.48 1.69
C TYR A 205 19.41 0.21 1.55
N GLN A 206 19.50 1.37 0.88
CA GLN A 206 20.78 2.07 0.67
C GLN A 206 21.37 2.58 2.01
N HIS A 207 20.53 3.06 2.93
CA HIS A 207 20.96 3.58 4.22
C HIS A 207 21.05 2.54 5.34
N ARG A 208 20.72 1.27 5.08
CA ARG A 208 20.66 0.19 6.08
C ARG A 208 21.89 0.10 6.97
N LYS A 209 23.10 0.20 6.39
CA LYS A 209 24.35 0.12 7.14
C LYS A 209 24.56 1.33 8.06
N ALA A 210 24.24 2.53 7.56
CA ALA A 210 24.31 3.75 8.36
C ALA A 210 23.26 3.76 9.49
N ALA A 211 22.12 3.10 9.26
CA ALA A 211 21.07 2.89 10.27
C ALA A 211 21.38 1.75 11.26
N GLY A 212 22.52 1.05 11.13
CA GLY A 212 22.89 -0.07 12.01
C GLY A 212 22.17 -1.38 11.73
N TRP A 213 21.57 -1.55 10.54
CA TRP A 213 20.95 -2.81 10.12
C TRP A 213 22.01 -3.72 9.46
N HIS A 214 22.01 -5.00 9.84
CA HIS A 214 22.93 -6.02 9.35
C HIS A 214 22.28 -6.93 8.29
#